data_AF-A0A378B7H5-F1
#
_entry.id   AF-A0A378B7H5-F1
#
_cell.length_a   1.000
_cell.length_b   1.000
_cell.length_c   1.000
_cell.angle_alpha   90.00
_cell.angle_beta   90.00
_cell.angle_gamma   90.00
#
_symmetry.space_group_name_H-M   'P 1'
#
loop_
_entity.id
_entity.type
_entity.pdbx_description
1 polymer ?
#
loop_
_entity_poly.entity_id
_entity_poly.type
_entity_poly.pdbx_seq_one_letter_code
_entity_poly.pdbx_strand_id
1 'polypeptide(L)'
;MEAALKLAKKYTGRTAVISFSGGYHGMTHGALSVTGNLSPKAAVNGMMPEVQFMPYPHLYRCPLGIGGEAGVKALTYYFENLINDVESGVRKPAAVILEAVQGEGGVNPAPVEWLQRIRKVTEEHGILLIVDEVQAGFAPYR
;
A
#
# COMPACT_ATOMS: atom_id res chain seq x y z
N MET A 1 -0.90 -11.54 7.07
CA MET A 1 0.13 -10.51 6.76
C MET A 1 1.58 -10.98 7.00
N GLU A 2 1.98 -11.42 8.21
CA GLU A 2 3.38 -11.83 8.52
C GLU A 2 4.03 -12.80 7.52
N ALA A 3 3.33 -13.86 7.15
CA ALA A 3 3.84 -14.85 6.19
C ALA A 3 4.08 -14.22 4.80
N ALA A 4 3.18 -13.36 4.34
CA ALA A 4 3.31 -12.68 3.05
C ALA A 4 4.50 -11.72 3.05
N LEU A 5 4.69 -10.94 4.11
CA LEU A 5 5.86 -10.08 4.31
C LEU A 5 7.17 -10.88 4.27
N LYS A 6 7.24 -11.98 5.02
CA LYS A 6 8.43 -12.85 5.05
C LYS A 6 8.71 -13.47 3.68
N LEU A 7 7.67 -13.96 3.01
CA LEU A 7 7.80 -14.57 1.68
C LEU A 7 8.30 -13.55 0.66
N ALA A 8 7.74 -12.34 0.65
CA ALA A 8 8.16 -11.30 -0.30
C ALA A 8 9.62 -10.90 -0.11
N LYS A 9 10.05 -10.69 1.15
CA LYS A 9 11.45 -10.36 1.46
C LYS A 9 12.39 -11.50 1.08
N LYS A 10 12.02 -12.75 1.40
CA LYS A 10 12.81 -13.93 1.05
C LYS A 10 12.93 -14.14 -0.46
N TYR A 11 11.82 -14.00 -1.20
CA TYR A 11 11.78 -14.23 -2.64
C TYR A 11 12.57 -13.17 -3.42
N THR A 12 12.41 -11.90 -3.04
CA THR A 12 13.06 -10.78 -3.76
C THR A 12 14.46 -10.49 -3.28
N GLY A 13 14.84 -10.95 -2.08
CA GLY A 13 16.08 -10.55 -1.39
C GLY A 13 16.08 -9.09 -0.91
N ARG A 14 14.93 -8.40 -0.96
CA ARG A 14 14.77 -6.99 -0.59
C ARG A 14 14.06 -6.86 0.76
N THR A 15 14.18 -5.71 1.40
CA THR A 15 13.67 -5.47 2.76
C THR A 15 12.57 -4.42 2.82
N ALA A 16 12.62 -3.42 1.94
CA ALA A 16 11.67 -2.31 1.92
C ALA A 16 10.27 -2.76 1.50
N VAL A 17 9.24 -2.10 2.04
CA VAL A 17 7.84 -2.37 1.74
C VAL A 17 7.11 -1.05 1.57
N ILE A 18 6.27 -0.94 0.55
CA ILE A 18 5.35 0.18 0.39
C ILE A 18 3.97 -0.22 0.90
N SER A 19 3.36 0.64 1.71
CA SER A 19 1.96 0.54 2.15
C SER A 19 1.26 1.87 1.91
N PHE A 20 -0.07 1.92 2.09
CA PHE A 20 -0.87 3.12 1.84
C PHE A 20 -1.52 3.69 3.10
N SER A 21 -1.69 5.02 3.12
CA SER A 21 -2.46 5.72 4.15
C SER A 21 -3.86 5.12 4.27
N GLY A 22 -4.40 5.04 5.48
CA GLY A 22 -5.74 4.50 5.72
C GLY A 22 -5.84 2.97 5.71
N GLY A 23 -4.77 2.26 5.33
CA GLY A 23 -4.79 0.79 5.28
C GLY A 23 -4.76 0.16 6.67
N TYR A 24 -5.33 -1.03 6.81
CA TYR A 24 -5.26 -1.84 8.02
C TYR A 24 -4.89 -3.28 7.70
N HIS A 25 -3.73 -3.73 8.20
CA HIS A 25 -3.14 -5.01 7.79
C HIS A 25 -2.95 -5.99 8.96
N GLY A 26 -3.45 -5.63 10.15
CA GLY A 26 -3.42 -6.45 11.36
C GLY A 26 -2.57 -5.86 12.50
N MET A 27 -2.45 -6.65 13.58
CA MET A 27 -1.90 -6.23 14.88
C MET A 27 -0.59 -6.92 15.28
N THR A 28 -0.10 -7.87 14.50
CA THR A 28 1.24 -8.46 14.71
C THR A 28 2.32 -7.44 14.32
N HIS A 29 3.54 -7.52 14.86
CA HIS A 29 4.54 -6.44 14.75
C HIS A 29 4.80 -5.96 13.31
N GLY A 30 5.00 -6.88 12.36
CA GLY A 30 5.21 -6.55 10.95
C GLY A 30 3.94 -6.05 10.27
N ALA A 31 2.80 -6.67 10.57
CA ALA A 31 1.49 -6.25 10.09
C ALA A 31 1.12 -4.82 10.55
N LEU A 32 1.29 -4.57 11.85
CA LEU A 32 1.06 -3.27 12.47
C LEU A 32 2.00 -2.22 11.88
N SER A 33 3.25 -2.57 11.56
CA SER A 33 4.19 -1.65 10.93
C SER A 33 3.70 -1.14 9.58
N VAL A 34 2.99 -1.98 8.80
CA VAL A 34 2.42 -1.61 7.50
C VAL A 34 0.99 -1.05 7.58
N THR A 35 0.31 -1.10 8.72
CA THR A 35 -1.00 -0.44 8.94
C THR A 35 -0.86 1.10 8.88
N GLY A 36 -1.72 1.79 8.13
CA GLY A 36 -1.69 3.25 7.98
C GLY A 36 -2.26 4.04 9.17
N ASN A 37 -3.09 3.41 10.00
CA ASN A 37 -3.66 4.04 11.20
C ASN A 37 -2.58 4.19 12.31
N LEU A 38 -2.42 5.40 12.83
CA LEU A 38 -1.43 5.72 13.87
C LEU A 38 -1.85 5.30 15.28
N SER A 39 -3.14 5.28 15.59
CA SER A 39 -3.63 4.94 16.94
C SER A 39 -3.14 3.59 17.45
N PRO A 40 -3.24 2.47 16.71
CA PRO A 40 -2.72 1.19 17.19
C PRO A 40 -1.18 1.13 17.23
N LYS A 41 -0.50 2.03 16.50
CA LYS A 41 0.97 2.12 16.46
C LYS A 41 1.55 2.89 17.65
N ALA A 42 0.81 3.85 18.20
CA ALA A 42 1.31 4.80 19.19
C ALA A 42 1.87 4.13 20.46
N ALA A 43 1.36 2.95 20.82
CA ALA A 43 1.79 2.19 22.00
C ALA A 43 3.00 1.27 21.74
N VAL A 44 3.48 1.16 20.51
CA VAL A 44 4.51 0.20 20.11
C VAL A 44 5.72 0.94 19.52
N ASN A 45 6.88 0.77 20.16
CA ASN A 45 8.14 1.34 19.69
C ASN A 45 8.88 0.36 18.77
N GLY A 46 9.82 0.88 17.95
CA GLY A 46 10.71 0.04 17.15
C GLY A 46 9.98 -0.78 16.07
N MET A 47 9.11 -0.12 15.31
CA MET A 47 8.42 -0.73 14.18
C MET A 47 9.39 -1.33 13.16
N MET A 48 8.91 -2.27 12.36
CA MET A 48 9.67 -2.84 11.25
C MET A 48 10.21 -1.71 10.38
N PRO A 49 11.55 -1.65 10.15
CA PRO A 49 12.14 -0.59 9.36
C PRO A 49 11.77 -0.72 7.88
N GLU A 50 12.00 0.36 7.13
CA GLU A 50 11.83 0.42 5.68
C GLU A 50 10.40 0.19 5.19
N VAL A 51 9.42 0.64 5.99
CA VAL A 51 8.05 0.80 5.53
C VAL A 51 7.88 2.23 5.03
N GLN A 52 7.65 2.38 3.73
CA GLN A 52 7.30 3.64 3.11
C GLN A 52 5.79 3.73 2.95
N PHE A 53 5.18 4.81 3.44
CA PHE A 53 3.77 5.08 3.22
C PHE A 53 3.56 6.00 2.03
N MET A 54 2.57 5.68 1.20
CA MET A 54 2.08 6.53 0.11
C MET A 54 0.60 6.87 0.32
N PRO A 55 0.11 7.99 -0.23
CA PRO A 55 -1.30 8.32 -0.11
C PRO A 55 -2.16 7.35 -0.94
N TYR A 56 -3.28 6.89 -0.38
CA TYR A 56 -4.28 6.10 -1.09
C TYR A 56 -5.17 6.99 -1.97
N PRO A 57 -5.59 6.55 -3.17
CA PRO A 57 -6.40 7.37 -4.08
C PRO A 57 -7.87 7.46 -3.64
N HIS A 58 -8.14 8.35 -2.68
CA HIS A 58 -9.50 8.71 -2.30
C HIS A 58 -10.14 9.61 -3.38
N LEU A 59 -11.23 9.14 -4.00
CA LEU A 59 -11.99 9.95 -4.97
C LEU A 59 -12.71 11.14 -4.30
N TYR A 60 -13.26 10.91 -3.10
CA TYR A 60 -14.01 11.92 -2.35
C TYR A 60 -13.12 12.81 -1.49
N ARG A 61 -12.17 12.22 -0.74
CA ARG A 61 -11.24 12.94 0.15
C ARG A 61 -9.81 12.85 -0.36
N CYS A 62 -9.58 13.34 -1.57
CA CYS A 62 -8.27 13.28 -2.21
C CYS A 62 -7.18 13.90 -1.31
N PRO A 63 -6.12 13.16 -0.95
CA PRO A 63 -5.08 13.65 -0.05
C PRO A 63 -4.24 14.79 -0.63
N LEU A 64 -4.35 15.04 -1.95
CA LEU A 64 -3.68 16.13 -2.64
C LEU A 64 -4.54 17.40 -2.76
N GLY A 65 -5.80 17.37 -2.31
CA GLY A 65 -6.73 18.52 -2.38
C GLY A 65 -7.30 18.82 -3.77
N ILE A 66 -6.86 18.13 -4.84
CA ILE A 66 -7.33 18.35 -6.21
C ILE A 66 -8.59 17.54 -6.59
N GLY A 67 -8.83 16.41 -5.93
CA GLY A 67 -10.06 15.63 -6.09
C GLY A 67 -10.18 14.84 -7.41
N GLY A 68 -11.14 13.91 -7.44
CA GLY A 68 -11.58 13.21 -8.64
C GLY A 68 -10.48 12.49 -9.42
N GLU A 69 -10.67 12.36 -10.72
CA GLU A 69 -9.72 11.70 -11.63
C GLU A 69 -8.34 12.37 -11.65
N ALA A 70 -8.29 13.69 -11.52
CA ALA A 70 -7.02 14.43 -11.46
C ALA A 70 -6.18 13.99 -10.24
N GLY A 71 -6.83 13.81 -9.09
CA GLY A 71 -6.24 13.24 -7.88
C GLY A 71 -5.69 11.84 -8.09
N VAL A 72 -6.47 10.98 -8.74
CA VAL A 72 -6.05 9.60 -9.05
C VAL A 72 -4.83 9.60 -9.98
N LYS A 73 -4.85 10.39 -11.06
CA LYS A 73 -3.74 10.52 -12.01
C LYS A 73 -2.47 11.02 -11.34
N ALA A 74 -2.58 12.06 -10.50
CA ALA A 74 -1.44 12.59 -9.77
C ALA A 74 -0.82 11.59 -8.79
N LEU A 75 -1.65 10.83 -8.06
CA LEU A 75 -1.15 9.79 -7.14
C LEU A 75 -0.57 8.59 -7.88
N THR A 76 -1.13 8.25 -9.05
CA THR A 76 -0.57 7.22 -9.94
C THR A 76 0.82 7.64 -10.42
N TYR A 77 0.95 8.86 -10.93
CA TYR A 77 2.23 9.43 -11.35
C TYR A 77 3.23 9.49 -10.20
N TYR A 78 2.80 9.87 -9.00
CA TYR A 78 3.67 9.92 -7.83
C TYR A 78 4.23 8.54 -7.47
N PHE A 79 3.39 7.50 -7.49
CA PHE A 79 3.84 6.11 -7.28
C PHE A 79 4.85 5.67 -8.34
N GLU A 80 4.56 5.94 -9.62
CA GLU A 80 5.47 5.60 -10.71
C GLU A 80 6.81 6.31 -10.58
N ASN A 81 6.80 7.61 -10.31
CA ASN A 81 8.02 8.38 -10.16
C ASN A 81 8.83 7.88 -8.96
N LEU A 82 8.19 7.60 -7.82
CA LEU A 82 8.87 7.06 -6.64
C LEU A 82 9.60 5.75 -6.95
N ILE A 83 9.00 4.86 -7.74
CA ILE A 83 9.57 3.55 -8.07
C ILE A 83 10.68 3.65 -9.14
N ASN A 84 10.56 4.58 -10.08
CA ASN A 84 11.49 4.75 -11.20
C ASN A 84 12.69 5.66 -10.87
N ASP A 85 12.52 6.58 -9.93
CA ASP A 85 13.54 7.55 -9.57
C ASP A 85 14.59 6.93 -8.64
N VAL A 86 15.82 6.84 -9.15
CA VAL A 86 16.98 6.32 -8.42
C VAL A 86 17.39 7.23 -7.26
N GLU A 87 16.98 8.51 -7.29
CA GLU A 87 17.21 9.51 -6.25
C GLU A 87 15.98 9.72 -5.35
N SER A 88 14.95 8.87 -5.43
CA SER A 88 13.74 8.95 -4.61
C SER A 88 13.97 8.80 -3.09
N GLY A 89 15.16 8.31 -2.70
CA GLY A 89 15.47 7.94 -1.32
C GLY A 89 14.76 6.66 -0.84
N VAL A 90 13.94 6.02 -1.68
CA VAL A 90 13.21 4.80 -1.35
C VAL A 90 13.90 3.62 -2.03
N ARG A 91 14.43 2.70 -1.23
CA ARG A 91 15.03 1.48 -1.78
C ARG A 91 13.96 0.66 -2.50
N LYS A 92 14.33 0.07 -3.63
CA LYS A 92 13.44 -0.79 -4.41
C LYS A 92 12.76 -1.83 -3.50
N PRO A 93 11.42 -1.83 -3.39
CA PRO A 93 10.76 -2.64 -2.37
C PRO A 93 10.69 -4.12 -2.74
N ALA A 94 10.56 -4.96 -1.71
CA ALA A 94 10.18 -6.35 -1.82
C ALA A 94 8.70 -6.49 -2.21
N ALA A 95 7.86 -5.64 -1.63
CA ALA A 95 6.43 -5.66 -1.86
C ALA A 95 5.77 -4.28 -1.81
N VAL A 96 4.65 -4.16 -2.52
CA VAL A 96 3.62 -3.15 -2.32
C VAL A 96 2.41 -3.86 -1.72
N ILE A 97 1.83 -3.30 -0.67
CA ILE A 97 0.68 -3.87 0.05
C ILE A 97 -0.48 -2.88 -0.03
N LEU A 98 -1.66 -3.36 -0.41
CA LEU A 98 -2.87 -2.55 -0.49
C LEU A 98 -4.12 -3.39 -0.28
N GLU A 99 -5.22 -2.72 0.05
CA GLU A 99 -6.59 -3.25 -0.02
C GLU A 99 -7.24 -2.74 -1.32
N ALA A 100 -7.96 -3.59 -2.06
CA ALA A 100 -8.72 -3.13 -3.23
C ALA A 100 -9.91 -2.24 -2.82
N VAL A 101 -10.44 -2.49 -1.62
CA VAL A 101 -11.40 -1.63 -0.93
C VAL A 101 -10.93 -1.48 0.51
N GLN A 102 -10.51 -0.28 0.91
CA GLN A 102 -10.12 -0.04 2.30
C GLN A 102 -11.35 -0.02 3.20
N GLY A 103 -11.45 -0.95 4.15
CA GLY A 103 -12.56 -0.99 5.12
C GLY A 103 -12.38 0.07 6.20
N GLU A 104 -11.35 -0.10 7.05
CA GLU A 104 -11.03 0.81 8.17
C GLU A 104 -10.64 2.22 7.71
N GLY A 105 -10.19 2.37 6.45
CA GLY A 105 -9.92 3.65 5.80
C GLY A 105 -11.17 4.45 5.42
N GLY A 106 -12.37 3.94 5.71
CA GLY A 106 -13.64 4.62 5.46
C GLY A 106 -14.39 4.10 4.23
N VAL A 107 -14.33 2.79 3.96
CA VAL A 107 -15.01 2.11 2.84
C VAL A 107 -14.68 2.78 1.50
N ASN A 108 -13.39 2.78 1.15
CA ASN A 108 -12.89 3.49 -0.03
C ASN A 108 -12.39 2.50 -1.10
N PRO A 109 -13.16 2.27 -2.18
CA PRO A 109 -12.71 1.47 -3.32
C PRO A 109 -11.57 2.18 -4.07
N ALA A 110 -10.51 1.44 -4.39
CA ALA A 110 -9.50 1.95 -5.31
C ALA A 110 -10.09 2.06 -6.73
N PRO A 111 -9.75 3.14 -7.46
CA PRO A 111 -10.02 3.21 -8.89
C PRO A 111 -9.38 2.03 -9.64
N VAL A 112 -10.12 1.42 -10.56
CA VAL A 112 -9.66 0.24 -11.32
C VAL A 112 -8.38 0.54 -12.10
N GLU A 113 -8.33 1.69 -12.77
CA GLU A 113 -7.14 2.11 -13.54
C GLU A 113 -5.90 2.26 -12.65
N TRP A 114 -6.08 2.76 -11.42
CA TRP A 114 -4.99 2.87 -10.46
C TRP A 114 -4.47 1.49 -10.06
N LEU A 115 -5.35 0.54 -9.70
CA LEU A 115 -4.97 -0.84 -9.36
C LEU A 115 -4.20 -1.52 -10.51
N GLN A 116 -4.71 -1.38 -11.74
CA GLN A 116 -4.06 -1.91 -12.94
C GLN A 116 -2.67 -1.31 -13.13
N ARG A 117 -2.51 -0.01 -12.89
CA ARG A 117 -1.22 0.65 -13.03
C ARG A 117 -0.23 0.25 -11.93
N ILE A 118 -0.67 0.13 -10.67
CA ILE A 118 0.16 -0.41 -9.59
C ILE A 118 0.65 -1.83 -9.94
N ARG A 119 -0.24 -2.70 -10.45
CA ARG A 119 0.12 -4.06 -10.88
C ARG A 119 1.16 -4.04 -12.01
N LYS A 120 0.97 -3.19 -13.02
CA LYS A 120 1.91 -3.07 -14.14
C LYS A 120 3.30 -2.64 -13.67
N VAL A 121 3.37 -1.59 -12.86
CA VAL A 121 4.65 -1.07 -12.34
C VAL A 121 5.33 -2.07 -11.40
N THR A 122 4.57 -2.73 -10.52
CA THR A 122 5.15 -3.77 -9.64
C THR A 122 5.72 -4.94 -10.44
N GLU A 123 5.04 -5.35 -11.52
CA GLU A 123 5.53 -6.38 -12.44
C GLU A 123 6.83 -5.97 -13.14
N GLU A 124 6.84 -4.80 -13.78
CA GLU A 124 7.99 -4.24 -14.51
C GLU A 124 9.25 -4.16 -13.61
N HIS A 125 9.07 -3.97 -12.31
CA HIS A 125 10.17 -3.83 -11.36
C HIS A 125 10.46 -5.10 -10.55
N GLY A 126 9.74 -6.19 -10.76
CA GLY A 126 9.88 -7.42 -9.96
C GLY A 126 9.62 -7.17 -8.48
N ILE A 127 8.61 -6.36 -8.17
CA ILE A 127 8.09 -6.09 -6.83
C ILE A 127 6.84 -6.96 -6.65
N LEU A 128 6.68 -7.63 -5.51
CA LEU A 128 5.46 -8.40 -5.27
C LEU A 128 4.30 -7.46 -4.92
N LEU A 129 3.14 -7.66 -5.55
CA LEU A 129 1.91 -6.99 -5.14
C LEU A 129 1.15 -7.92 -4.18
N ILE A 130 0.94 -7.46 -2.95
CA ILE A 130 0.14 -8.15 -1.93
C ILE A 130 -1.20 -7.41 -1.84
N VAL A 131 -2.28 -8.08 -2.22
CA VAL A 131 -3.64 -7.56 -2.05
C VAL A 131 -4.21 -8.16 -0.76
N ASP A 132 -4.44 -7.32 0.23
CA ASP A 132 -5.00 -7.70 1.53
C ASP A 132 -6.52 -7.71 1.47
N GLU A 133 -7.08 -8.88 1.19
CA GLU A 133 -8.53 -9.10 1.06
C GLU A 133 -9.14 -9.71 2.33
N VAL A 134 -8.54 -9.54 3.52
CA VAL A 134 -9.09 -10.13 4.75
C VAL A 134 -10.53 -9.66 5.05
N GLN A 135 -10.89 -8.42 4.66
CA GLN A 135 -12.22 -7.86 4.88
C GLN A 135 -13.19 -8.05 3.69
N ALA A 136 -12.70 -8.07 2.45
CA ALA A 136 -13.54 -8.23 1.24
C ALA A 136 -13.53 -9.66 0.65
N GLY A 137 -12.70 -10.56 1.19
CA GLY A 137 -12.49 -11.93 0.71
C GLY A 137 -13.63 -12.92 0.90
N PHE A 138 -14.81 -12.48 1.37
CA PHE A 138 -16.03 -13.30 1.37
C PHE A 138 -17.26 -12.49 0.96
N ALA A 139 -17.53 -12.48 -0.35
CA ALA A 139 -18.78 -12.12 -1.02
C ALA A 139 -19.65 -11.01 -0.37
N PRO A 140 -19.47 -9.72 -0.72
CA PRO A 140 -20.42 -8.67 -0.36
C PRO A 140 -21.71 -8.66 -1.23
N TYR A 141 -21.83 -9.54 -2.23
CA TYR A 141 -23.03 -9.64 -3.08
C TYR A 141 -23.66 -11.03 -3.01
N ARG A 142 -24.81 -11.10 -2.34
CA ARG A 142 -25.94 -11.97 -2.67
C ARG A 142 -27.16 -11.09 -2.92
#